data_AF-A0A2M8C6Z0-F1
#
_entry.id   AF-A0A2M8C6Z0-F1
#
_cell.length_a   1.000
_cell.length_b   1.000
_cell.length_c   1.000
_cell.angle_alpha   90.00
_cell.angle_beta   90.00
_cell.angle_gamma   90.00
#
_symmetry.space_group_name_H-M   'P 1'
#
loop_
_entity.id
_entity.type
_entity.pdbx_description
1 polymer ?
#
loop_
_entity_poly.entity_id
_entity_poly.type
_entity_poly.pdbx_seq_one_letter_code
_entity_poly.pdbx_strand_id
1 'polypeptide(L)'
;MWLNYFKIAFRNLIKHKFYASLNVIGLAIGIASFILIWLYILDELSYDRHYRKAENIYRLVNVYDFEGVGENSASSPFPVAWTLKSDYPGMVENVTRVFNRQVPRTLIEHNDKSYNERRFFFGDSTFFKIFDVPFIYGDPYTAMNEINSVVISQSAARKYFGDSVPMGKTIRFEKMLDLKVTGVIRDVPGSSHFQFDMIASLSSLRKMYGGSLPKTWVWNPCWTYLLLKPGMADKLETNFPAFIQKYFYDAEKEHVSLYLQPLLDIHLKSTLDYEIEPNGNISYLYILGSIAFFLLIIAIINYFNLATATSANRAREI
;
A
#
# COMPACT_ATOMS: atom_id res chain seq x y z
N MET A 1 38.22 -41.27 0.73
CA MET A 1 38.53 -40.65 -0.58
C MET A 1 38.14 -39.17 -0.63
N TRP A 2 36.88 -38.80 -0.42
CA TRP A 2 36.38 -37.40 -0.40
C TRP A 2 37.09 -36.48 0.61
N LEU A 3 37.42 -36.97 1.81
CA LEU A 3 38.15 -36.23 2.82
C LEU A 3 39.57 -35.82 2.37
N ASN A 4 40.23 -36.63 1.55
CA ASN A 4 41.54 -36.29 1.01
C ASN A 4 41.44 -35.20 -0.07
N TYR A 5 40.43 -35.26 -0.94
CA TYR A 5 40.17 -34.18 -1.92
C TYR A 5 39.86 -32.85 -1.23
N PHE A 6 39.05 -32.87 -0.17
CA PHE A 6 38.74 -31.68 0.63
C PHE A 6 40.00 -31.10 1.31
N LYS A 7 40.84 -31.96 1.89
CA LYS A 7 42.10 -31.57 2.55
C LYS A 7 43.11 -30.98 1.56
N ILE A 8 43.17 -31.53 0.34
CA ILE A 8 44.03 -31.02 -0.75
C ILE A 8 43.51 -29.66 -1.25
N ALA A 9 42.20 -29.53 -1.51
CA ALA A 9 41.58 -28.27 -1.91
C ALA A 9 41.81 -27.16 -0.87
N PHE A 10 41.65 -27.48 0.42
CA PHE A 10 41.87 -26.54 1.52
C PHE A 10 43.34 -26.10 1.63
N ARG A 11 44.31 -27.03 1.54
CA ARG A 11 45.75 -26.67 1.47
C ARG A 11 46.05 -25.78 0.26
N ASN A 12 45.40 -26.02 -0.87
CA ASN A 12 45.58 -25.21 -2.07
C ASN A 12 45.03 -23.78 -1.92
N LEU A 13 43.86 -23.63 -1.31
CA LEU A 13 43.28 -22.32 -0.97
C LEU A 13 44.20 -21.53 -0.04
N ILE A 14 44.80 -22.21 0.95
CA ILE A 14 45.78 -21.61 1.86
C ILE A 14 47.13 -21.31 1.17
N LYS A 15 47.51 -22.04 0.12
CA LYS A 15 48.74 -21.77 -0.64
C LYS A 15 48.59 -20.54 -1.56
N HIS A 16 47.39 -20.32 -2.10
CA HIS A 16 47.08 -19.20 -3.02
C HIS A 16 46.08 -18.20 -2.41
N LYS A 17 46.33 -17.77 -1.16
CA LYS A 17 45.37 -16.99 -0.35
C LYS A 17 44.86 -15.74 -1.04
N PHE A 18 45.74 -14.95 -1.65
CA PHE A 18 45.35 -13.69 -2.29
C PHE A 18 44.34 -13.90 -3.42
N TYR A 19 44.63 -14.81 -4.35
CA TYR A 19 43.73 -15.14 -5.46
C TYR A 19 42.43 -15.80 -4.99
N ALA A 20 42.52 -16.73 -4.02
CA ALA A 20 41.34 -17.34 -3.42
C ALA A 20 40.44 -16.29 -2.74
N SER A 21 41.03 -15.38 -1.95
CA SER A 21 40.30 -14.29 -1.29
C SER A 21 39.68 -13.32 -2.27
N LEU A 22 40.39 -12.89 -3.32
CA LEU A 22 39.83 -12.01 -4.34
C LEU A 22 38.61 -12.62 -5.03
N ASN A 23 38.68 -13.89 -5.43
CA ASN A 23 37.57 -14.59 -6.07
C ASN A 23 36.36 -14.76 -5.15
N VAL A 24 36.60 -15.20 -3.92
CA VAL A 24 35.53 -15.43 -2.94
C VAL A 24 34.86 -14.11 -2.56
N ILE A 25 35.63 -13.05 -2.32
CA ILE A 25 35.09 -11.73 -1.97
C ILE A 25 34.32 -11.13 -3.15
N GLY A 26 34.88 -11.17 -4.37
CA GLY A 26 34.20 -10.64 -5.56
C GLY A 26 32.88 -11.35 -5.85
N LEU A 27 32.88 -12.69 -5.77
CA LEU A 27 31.66 -13.48 -5.94
C LEU A 27 30.65 -13.22 -4.81
N ALA A 28 31.12 -13.16 -3.55
CA ALA A 28 30.27 -12.89 -2.40
C ALA A 28 29.61 -11.51 -2.50
N ILE A 29 30.36 -10.46 -2.89
CA ILE A 29 29.82 -9.11 -3.08
C ILE A 29 28.82 -9.08 -4.24
N GLY A 30 29.12 -9.75 -5.36
CA GLY A 30 28.23 -9.83 -6.52
C GLY A 30 26.90 -10.52 -6.19
N ILE A 31 26.96 -11.68 -5.54
CA ILE A 31 25.77 -12.43 -5.11
C ILE A 31 25.00 -11.65 -4.04
N ALA A 32 25.67 -11.09 -3.04
CA ALA A 32 25.02 -10.32 -1.98
C ALA A 32 24.29 -9.09 -2.56
N SER A 33 24.93 -8.34 -3.45
CA SER A 33 24.32 -7.21 -4.15
C SER A 33 23.10 -7.64 -4.96
N PHE A 34 23.20 -8.74 -5.71
CA PHE A 34 22.07 -9.30 -6.46
C PHE A 34 20.91 -9.67 -5.55
N ILE A 35 21.17 -10.39 -4.44
CA ILE A 35 20.14 -10.80 -3.48
C ILE A 35 19.45 -9.59 -2.86
N LEU A 36 20.20 -8.56 -2.46
CA LEU A 36 19.63 -7.35 -1.87
C LEU A 36 18.71 -6.61 -2.85
N ILE A 37 19.16 -6.43 -4.10
CA ILE A 37 18.32 -5.80 -5.14
C ILE A 37 17.09 -6.67 -5.43
N TRP A 38 17.25 -7.99 -5.49
CA TRP A 38 16.16 -8.92 -5.72
C TRP A 38 15.12 -8.87 -4.60
N LEU A 39 15.55 -8.87 -3.34
CA LEU A 39 14.66 -8.73 -2.18
C LEU A 39 13.91 -7.39 -2.20
N TYR A 40 14.60 -6.30 -2.57
CA TYR A 40 13.96 -5.00 -2.75
C TYR A 40 12.87 -5.04 -3.84
N ILE A 41 13.16 -5.64 -5.00
CA ILE A 41 12.17 -5.80 -6.07
C ILE A 41 10.98 -6.64 -5.61
N LEU A 42 11.22 -7.72 -4.87
CA LEU A 42 10.15 -8.55 -4.32
C LEU A 42 9.27 -7.78 -3.32
N ASP A 43 9.89 -6.96 -2.46
CA ASP A 43 9.16 -6.11 -1.50
C ASP A 43 8.26 -5.11 -2.23
N GLU A 44 8.80 -4.40 -3.22
CA GLU A 44 8.05 -3.44 -4.05
C GLU A 44 6.89 -4.10 -4.83
N LEU A 45 7.10 -5.33 -5.34
CA LEU A 45 6.05 -6.10 -6.03
C LEU A 45 5.02 -6.72 -5.08
N SER A 46 5.29 -6.75 -3.77
CA SER A 46 4.41 -7.32 -2.76
C SER A 46 3.28 -6.39 -2.31
N TYR A 47 3.32 -5.12 -2.72
CA TYR A 47 2.38 -4.10 -2.28
C TYR A 47 0.91 -4.52 -2.45
N ASP A 48 0.15 -4.36 -1.36
CA ASP A 48 -1.29 -4.63 -1.22
C ASP A 48 -1.74 -6.08 -1.51
N ARG A 49 -0.81 -7.01 -1.78
CA ARG A 49 -1.13 -8.42 -2.05
C ARG A 49 -1.58 -9.20 -0.81
N HIS A 50 -1.43 -8.63 0.39
CA HIS A 50 -1.91 -9.24 1.64
C HIS A 50 -3.43 -9.20 1.79
N TYR A 51 -4.15 -8.38 1.02
CA TYR A 51 -5.61 -8.39 1.03
C TYR A 51 -6.15 -9.56 0.19
N ARG A 52 -7.05 -10.36 0.76
CA ARG A 52 -7.54 -11.58 0.09
C ARG A 52 -8.29 -11.30 -1.21
N LYS A 53 -8.91 -10.12 -1.31
CA LYS A 53 -9.71 -9.70 -2.47
C LYS A 53 -8.98 -8.70 -3.38
N ALA A 54 -7.67 -8.51 -3.22
CA ALA A 54 -6.91 -7.43 -3.87
C ALA A 54 -7.16 -7.29 -5.38
N GLU A 55 -7.27 -8.40 -6.10
CA GLU A 55 -7.50 -8.42 -7.56
C GLU A 55 -8.85 -7.81 -7.99
N ASN A 56 -9.83 -7.73 -7.08
CA ASN A 56 -11.16 -7.19 -7.34
C ASN A 56 -11.41 -5.85 -6.63
N ILE A 57 -10.38 -5.28 -6.00
CA ILE A 57 -10.45 -3.97 -5.35
C ILE A 57 -9.89 -2.94 -6.32
N TYR A 58 -10.66 -1.88 -6.53
CA TYR A 58 -10.30 -0.79 -7.42
C TYR A 58 -10.45 0.53 -6.68
N ARG A 59 -9.51 1.46 -6.89
CA ARG A 59 -9.68 2.85 -6.53
C ARG A 59 -10.41 3.56 -7.66
N LEU A 60 -11.39 4.39 -7.32
CA LEU A 60 -12.03 5.28 -8.27
C LEU A 60 -11.13 6.50 -8.49
N VAL A 61 -10.78 6.73 -9.75
CA VAL A 61 -10.01 7.90 -10.18
C VAL A 61 -10.97 8.89 -10.82
N ASN A 62 -10.74 10.17 -10.53
CA ASN A 62 -11.51 11.28 -11.08
C ASN A 62 -10.58 12.21 -11.85
N VAL A 63 -10.88 12.43 -13.12
CA VAL A 63 -10.10 13.30 -13.99
C VAL A 63 -10.95 14.52 -14.33
N TYR A 64 -10.43 15.69 -13.98
CA TYR A 64 -10.96 16.97 -14.40
C TYR A 64 -10.06 17.54 -15.51
N ASP A 65 -10.61 17.91 -16.65
CA ASP A 65 -9.89 18.57 -17.74
C ASP A 65 -10.68 19.76 -18.27
N PHE A 66 -10.25 20.97 -17.88
CA PHE A 66 -10.78 22.23 -18.36
C PHE A 66 -9.80 22.85 -19.36
N GLU A 67 -9.77 22.30 -20.58
CA GLU A 67 -9.00 22.80 -21.73
C GLU A 67 -7.51 23.00 -21.40
N GLY A 68 -6.87 21.98 -20.81
CA GLY A 68 -5.44 21.97 -20.52
C GLY A 68 -5.05 22.41 -19.11
N VAL A 69 -6.03 22.81 -18.28
CA VAL A 69 -5.88 22.91 -16.83
C VAL A 69 -6.76 21.84 -16.20
N GLY A 70 -6.13 20.86 -15.56
CA GLY A 70 -6.83 19.69 -15.07
C GLY A 70 -6.20 19.10 -13.82
N GLU A 71 -6.89 18.12 -13.26
CA GLU A 71 -6.50 17.36 -12.08
C GLU A 71 -6.74 15.88 -12.37
N ASN A 72 -5.72 15.05 -12.22
CA ASN A 72 -5.84 13.60 -12.29
C ASN A 72 -5.89 13.04 -10.88
N SER A 73 -7.06 13.08 -10.25
CA SER A 73 -7.19 12.89 -8.80
C SER A 73 -7.35 11.42 -8.41
N ALA A 74 -6.54 10.97 -7.45
CA ALA A 74 -6.77 9.73 -6.71
C ALA A 74 -8.02 9.78 -5.80
N SER A 75 -8.74 10.90 -5.78
CA SER A 75 -9.82 11.19 -4.86
C SER A 75 -11.10 11.64 -5.59
N SER A 76 -12.25 11.44 -4.95
CA SER A 76 -13.58 11.58 -5.55
C SER A 76 -14.59 12.20 -4.58
N PRO A 77 -15.70 12.78 -5.09
CA PRO A 77 -16.72 13.38 -4.24
C PRO A 77 -17.41 12.38 -3.31
N PHE A 78 -17.81 12.87 -2.13
CA PHE A 78 -18.47 12.07 -1.09
C PHE A 78 -19.64 11.22 -1.60
N PRO A 79 -20.54 11.71 -2.47
CA PRO A 79 -21.69 10.93 -2.94
C PRO A 79 -21.32 9.74 -3.80
N VAL A 80 -20.21 9.80 -4.55
CA VAL A 80 -19.93 8.89 -5.67
C VAL A 80 -19.94 7.43 -5.25
N ALA A 81 -19.25 7.10 -4.15
CA ALA A 81 -19.11 5.73 -3.67
C ALA A 81 -20.47 5.01 -3.51
N TRP A 82 -21.37 5.59 -2.72
CA TRP A 82 -22.65 4.95 -2.41
C TRP A 82 -23.64 5.03 -3.57
N THR A 83 -23.56 6.08 -4.40
CA THR A 83 -24.37 6.18 -5.61
C THR A 83 -23.99 5.11 -6.63
N LEU A 84 -22.69 4.85 -6.84
CA LEU A 84 -22.24 3.75 -7.71
C LEU A 84 -22.73 2.39 -7.22
N LYS A 85 -22.67 2.14 -5.91
CA LYS A 85 -23.19 0.89 -5.34
C LYS A 85 -24.70 0.75 -5.52
N SER A 86 -25.45 1.84 -5.40
CA SER A 86 -26.91 1.87 -5.55
C SER A 86 -27.36 1.66 -6.99
N ASP A 87 -26.67 2.27 -7.96
CA ASP A 87 -27.05 2.20 -9.37
C ASP A 87 -26.56 0.91 -10.03
N TYR A 88 -25.46 0.33 -9.54
CA TYR A 88 -24.85 -0.87 -10.12
C TYR A 88 -24.64 -2.01 -9.10
N PRO A 89 -25.66 -2.44 -8.33
CA PRO A 89 -25.54 -3.49 -7.32
C PRO A 89 -25.22 -4.87 -7.94
N GLY A 90 -25.49 -5.02 -9.24
CA GLY A 90 -25.09 -6.18 -10.03
C GLY A 90 -23.59 -6.31 -10.21
N MET A 91 -22.83 -5.21 -10.15
CA MET A 91 -21.40 -5.14 -10.46
C MET A 91 -20.55 -4.77 -9.23
N VAL A 92 -21.06 -3.89 -8.37
CA VAL A 92 -20.38 -3.37 -7.17
C VAL A 92 -20.81 -4.17 -5.94
N GLU A 93 -19.93 -4.98 -5.38
CA GLU A 93 -20.20 -5.76 -4.16
C GLU A 93 -20.19 -4.85 -2.92
N ASN A 94 -19.13 -4.04 -2.76
CA ASN A 94 -19.00 -3.08 -1.67
C ASN A 94 -18.23 -1.84 -2.10
N VAL A 95 -18.38 -0.78 -1.32
CA VAL A 95 -17.63 0.47 -1.48
C VAL A 95 -17.16 0.94 -0.13
N THR A 96 -16.07 1.67 -0.05
CA THR A 96 -15.63 2.39 1.15
C THR A 96 -14.96 3.68 0.75
N ARG A 97 -15.17 4.74 1.53
CA ARG A 97 -14.44 6.00 1.45
C ARG A 97 -13.45 6.07 2.60
N VAL A 98 -12.27 6.57 2.29
CA VAL A 98 -11.23 6.93 3.26
C VAL A 98 -11.04 8.45 3.17
N PHE A 99 -10.97 9.12 4.32
CA PHE A 99 -10.84 10.57 4.39
C PHE A 99 -10.07 11.01 5.63
N ASN A 100 -9.08 11.88 5.48
CA ASN A 100 -8.24 12.38 6.58
C ASN A 100 -8.51 13.85 6.94
N ARG A 101 -9.66 14.41 6.55
CA ARG A 101 -9.96 15.86 6.68
C ARG A 101 -9.02 16.80 5.92
N GLN A 102 -8.22 16.28 4.98
CA GLN A 102 -7.19 17.03 4.25
C GLN A 102 -6.19 17.73 5.18
N VAL A 103 -5.93 17.13 6.35
CA VAL A 103 -4.89 17.60 7.28
C VAL A 103 -3.76 16.58 7.36
N PRO A 104 -2.49 17.01 7.39
CA PRO A 104 -1.35 16.10 7.41
C PRO A 104 -1.16 15.41 8.77
N ARG A 105 -1.75 15.97 9.84
CA ARG A 105 -1.71 15.44 11.20
C ARG A 105 -3.01 15.73 11.91
N THR A 106 -3.39 14.82 12.79
CA THR A 106 -4.56 14.89 13.65
C THR A 106 -4.13 14.83 15.11
N LEU A 107 -4.65 15.74 15.92
CA LEU A 107 -4.43 15.73 17.37
C LEU A 107 -5.28 14.64 18.03
N ILE A 108 -4.63 13.69 18.69
CA ILE A 108 -5.25 12.62 19.49
C ILE A 108 -4.76 12.71 20.94
N GLU A 109 -5.69 12.63 21.88
CA GLU A 109 -5.40 12.78 23.31
C GLU A 109 -5.88 11.57 24.12
N HIS A 110 -5.11 11.18 25.13
CA HIS A 110 -5.45 10.14 26.10
C HIS A 110 -4.70 10.37 27.42
N ASN A 111 -5.42 10.36 28.56
CA ASN A 111 -4.86 10.51 29.92
C ASN A 111 -3.76 11.59 30.02
N ASP A 112 -4.11 12.82 29.66
CA ASP A 112 -3.26 14.02 29.70
C ASP A 112 -2.09 14.05 28.70
N LYS A 113 -1.96 13.04 27.83
CA LYS A 113 -1.00 13.04 26.73
C LYS A 113 -1.68 13.40 25.42
N SER A 114 -1.00 14.20 24.60
CA SER A 114 -1.45 14.59 23.27
C SER A 114 -0.41 14.23 22.23
N TYR A 115 -0.86 13.69 21.10
CA TYR A 115 -0.01 13.27 19.98
C TYR A 115 -0.58 13.79 18.68
N ASN A 116 0.31 14.16 17.76
CA ASN A 116 -0.06 14.53 16.39
C ASN A 116 0.14 13.32 15.47
N GLU A 117 -0.95 12.59 15.20
CA GLU A 117 -0.94 11.38 14.39
C GLU A 117 -1.04 11.70 12.90
N ARG A 118 -0.16 11.10 12.10
CA ARG A 118 -0.19 11.24 10.62
C ARG A 118 -1.15 10.26 9.96
N ARG A 119 -1.45 9.15 10.63
CA ARG A 119 -2.09 7.95 10.08
C ARG A 119 -3.49 7.74 10.67
N PHE A 120 -4.23 8.84 10.79
CA PHE A 120 -5.60 8.86 11.27
C PHE A 120 -6.55 9.13 10.11
N PHE A 121 -7.52 8.25 9.93
CA PHE A 121 -8.50 8.36 8.85
C PHE A 121 -9.92 8.16 9.37
N PHE A 122 -10.89 8.63 8.60
CA PHE A 122 -12.28 8.23 8.70
C PHE A 122 -12.61 7.24 7.60
N GLY A 123 -13.29 6.15 7.96
CA GLY A 123 -13.67 5.08 7.04
C GLY A 123 -15.15 4.72 7.12
N ASP A 124 -15.76 4.33 5.99
CA ASP A 124 -17.10 3.75 6.01
C ASP A 124 -17.12 2.42 6.81
N SER A 125 -18.30 1.99 7.27
CA SER A 125 -18.46 0.73 8.03
C SER A 125 -18.09 -0.54 7.25
N THR A 126 -17.98 -0.41 5.93
CA THR A 126 -17.57 -1.45 4.98
C THR A 126 -16.06 -1.55 4.80
N PHE A 127 -15.25 -0.66 5.41
CA PHE A 127 -13.80 -0.60 5.21
C PHE A 127 -13.13 -1.96 5.40
N PHE A 128 -13.36 -2.62 6.54
CA PHE A 128 -12.77 -3.92 6.85
C PHE A 128 -13.42 -5.11 6.11
N LYS A 129 -14.49 -4.87 5.34
CA LYS A 129 -15.05 -5.88 4.41
C LYS A 129 -14.31 -5.87 3.06
N ILE A 130 -13.62 -4.76 2.76
CA ILE A 130 -12.80 -4.56 1.56
C ILE A 130 -11.34 -4.84 1.90
N PHE A 131 -10.81 -4.16 2.93
CA PHE A 131 -9.45 -4.34 3.43
C PHE A 131 -9.46 -5.27 4.64
N ASP A 132 -9.30 -6.57 4.41
CA ASP A 132 -9.45 -7.62 5.43
C ASP A 132 -8.22 -7.78 6.34
N VAL A 133 -7.87 -6.71 7.05
CA VAL A 133 -6.78 -6.71 8.04
C VAL A 133 -7.15 -7.60 9.25
N PRO A 134 -6.24 -8.46 9.76
CA PRO A 134 -6.54 -9.33 10.89
C PRO A 134 -6.85 -8.57 12.19
N PHE A 135 -8.00 -8.87 12.79
CA PHE A 135 -8.40 -8.35 14.10
C PHE A 135 -7.75 -9.17 15.23
N ILE A 136 -7.23 -8.47 16.25
CA ILE A 136 -6.81 -9.02 17.54
C ILE A 136 -7.99 -9.00 18.51
N TYR A 137 -8.75 -7.90 18.53
CA TYR A 137 -9.95 -7.71 19.34
C TYR A 137 -11.05 -7.03 18.53
N GLY A 138 -12.31 -7.37 18.81
CA GLY A 138 -13.47 -6.84 18.09
C GLY A 138 -13.84 -7.67 16.86
N ASP A 139 -14.87 -7.23 16.15
CA ASP A 139 -15.40 -7.93 14.98
C ASP A 139 -15.35 -7.00 13.75
N PRO A 140 -14.68 -7.40 12.64
CA PRO A 140 -14.55 -6.58 11.43
C PRO A 140 -15.88 -6.15 10.81
N TYR A 141 -16.97 -6.91 11.02
CA TYR A 141 -18.28 -6.61 10.45
C TYR A 141 -19.09 -5.60 11.26
N THR A 142 -18.72 -5.36 12.51
CA THR A 142 -19.48 -4.54 13.46
C THR A 142 -18.68 -3.39 14.08
N ALA A 143 -17.36 -3.47 14.13
CA ALA A 143 -16.49 -2.50 14.80
C ALA A 143 -16.68 -1.05 14.32
N MET A 144 -17.08 -0.85 13.05
CA MET A 144 -17.24 0.47 12.43
C MET A 144 -18.70 0.90 12.24
N ASN A 145 -19.68 0.15 12.80
CA ASN A 145 -21.10 0.48 12.66
C ASN A 145 -21.55 1.60 13.61
N GLU A 146 -20.95 1.65 14.80
CA GLU A 146 -21.29 2.65 15.80
C GLU A 146 -20.76 4.03 15.43
N ILE A 147 -21.49 5.05 15.87
CA ILE A 147 -20.96 6.41 15.87
C ILE A 147 -19.96 6.58 17.01
N ASN A 148 -19.01 7.49 16.84
CA ASN A 148 -17.92 7.74 17.79
C ASN A 148 -17.09 6.48 18.06
N SER A 149 -16.87 5.65 17.03
CA SER A 149 -16.05 4.46 17.14
C SER A 149 -14.72 4.64 16.39
N VAL A 150 -13.71 3.93 16.87
CA VAL A 150 -12.39 3.87 16.23
C VAL A 150 -11.82 2.47 16.35
N VAL A 151 -11.24 1.99 15.26
CA VAL A 151 -10.39 0.80 15.26
C VAL A 151 -8.94 1.26 15.20
N ILE A 152 -8.09 0.68 16.04
CA ILE A 152 -6.69 1.07 16.19
C ILE A 152 -5.74 -0.09 15.90
N SER A 153 -4.54 0.22 15.41
CA SER A 153 -3.46 -0.75 15.20
C SER A 153 -2.92 -1.27 16.53
N GLN A 154 -2.18 -2.38 16.50
CA GLN A 154 -1.55 -2.96 17.68
C GLN A 154 -0.51 -1.99 18.26
N SER A 155 0.26 -1.35 17.38
CA SER A 155 1.22 -0.31 17.74
C SER A 155 0.54 0.90 18.38
N ALA A 156 -0.60 1.36 17.84
CA ALA A 156 -1.39 2.42 18.45
C ALA A 156 -1.95 1.99 19.82
N ALA A 157 -2.52 0.79 19.93
CA ALA A 157 -3.02 0.26 21.20
C ALA A 157 -1.94 0.30 22.28
N ARG A 158 -0.72 -0.17 21.98
CA ARG A 158 0.41 -0.12 22.90
C ARG A 158 0.86 1.31 23.24
N LYS A 159 0.90 2.21 22.25
CA LYS A 159 1.30 3.61 22.44
C LYS A 159 0.38 4.34 23.42
N TYR A 160 -0.94 4.15 23.30
CA TYR A 160 -1.94 4.87 24.10
C TYR A 160 -2.28 4.17 25.40
N PHE A 161 -2.38 2.85 25.40
CA PHE A 161 -2.92 2.08 26.52
C PHE A 161 -1.89 1.20 27.22
N GLY A 162 -0.63 1.17 26.74
CA GLY A 162 0.42 0.31 27.28
C GLY A 162 0.02 -1.17 27.16
N ASP A 163 0.13 -1.90 28.27
CA ASP A 163 -0.29 -3.30 28.34
C ASP A 163 -1.76 -3.47 28.78
N SER A 164 -2.50 -2.36 28.95
CA SER A 164 -3.91 -2.43 29.33
C SER A 164 -4.81 -2.74 28.13
N VAL A 165 -5.90 -3.46 28.37
CA VAL A 165 -6.89 -3.78 27.32
C VAL A 165 -7.52 -2.47 26.82
N PRO A 166 -7.40 -2.13 25.52
CA PRO A 166 -7.87 -0.84 24.98
C PRO A 166 -9.37 -0.86 24.65
N MET A 167 -9.96 -2.04 24.46
CA MET A 167 -11.36 -2.20 24.06
C MET A 167 -12.33 -1.47 24.99
N GLY A 168 -13.25 -0.70 24.40
CA GLY A 168 -14.26 0.08 25.11
C GLY A 168 -13.75 1.37 25.77
N LYS A 169 -12.43 1.59 25.82
CA LYS A 169 -11.85 2.85 26.29
C LYS A 169 -11.92 3.92 25.21
N THR A 170 -11.67 5.16 25.57
CA THR A 170 -11.76 6.30 24.65
C THR A 170 -10.41 6.97 24.40
N ILE A 171 -10.27 7.50 23.19
CA ILE A 171 -9.29 8.51 22.80
C ILE A 171 -10.04 9.75 22.35
N ARG A 172 -9.47 10.93 22.54
CA ARG A 172 -10.13 12.19 22.19
C ARG A 172 -9.52 12.77 20.92
N PHE A 173 -10.36 12.98 19.93
CA PHE A 173 -10.03 13.54 18.63
C PHE A 173 -10.21 15.06 18.64
N GLU A 174 -9.13 15.79 18.31
CA GLU A 174 -9.11 17.24 18.08
C GLU A 174 -9.77 18.07 19.19
N LYS A 175 -9.64 17.65 20.46
CA LYS A 175 -10.31 18.27 21.62
C LYS A 175 -11.84 18.31 21.54
N MET A 176 -12.45 17.69 20.53
CA MET A 176 -13.88 17.83 20.22
C MET A 176 -14.68 16.55 20.45
N LEU A 177 -14.12 15.40 20.10
CA LEU A 177 -14.88 14.16 20.01
C LEU A 177 -14.20 13.00 20.70
N ASP A 178 -14.88 12.39 21.66
CA ASP A 178 -14.42 11.13 22.25
C ASP A 178 -14.79 9.97 21.32
N LEU A 179 -13.78 9.19 20.95
CA LEU A 179 -13.88 8.00 20.11
C LEU A 179 -13.62 6.77 20.96
N LYS A 180 -14.60 5.85 21.00
CA LYS A 180 -14.51 4.57 21.69
C LYS A 180 -13.78 3.55 20.82
N VAL A 181 -12.79 2.88 21.40
CA VAL A 181 -12.08 1.78 20.74
C VAL A 181 -13.01 0.57 20.64
N THR A 182 -13.37 0.21 19.40
CA THR A 182 -14.28 -0.90 19.08
C THR A 182 -13.59 -2.06 18.37
N GLY A 183 -12.31 -1.90 18.06
CA GLY A 183 -11.49 -2.97 17.56
C GLY A 183 -10.00 -2.66 17.67
N VAL A 184 -9.20 -3.71 17.71
CA VAL A 184 -7.76 -3.66 17.59
C VAL A 184 -7.35 -4.60 16.48
N ILE A 185 -6.58 -4.10 15.52
CA ILE A 185 -6.07 -4.87 14.40
C ILE A 185 -4.57 -5.09 14.54
N ARG A 186 -4.02 -6.07 13.82
CA ARG A 186 -2.58 -6.13 13.58
C ARG A 186 -2.13 -4.89 12.81
N ASP A 187 -0.87 -4.54 12.97
CA ASP A 187 -0.27 -3.46 12.17
C ASP A 187 -0.33 -3.84 10.69
N VAL A 188 -0.66 -2.86 9.85
CA VAL A 188 -0.71 -3.04 8.39
C VAL A 188 0.72 -3.31 7.91
N PRO A 189 0.95 -4.30 7.01
CA PRO A 189 2.27 -4.53 6.44
C PRO A 189 2.84 -3.27 5.79
N GLY A 190 4.16 -3.08 5.87
CA GLY A 190 4.83 -1.92 5.24
C GLY A 190 4.59 -1.83 3.72
N SER A 191 4.41 -2.98 3.06
CA SER A 191 4.01 -3.09 1.66
C SER A 191 2.50 -2.89 1.46
N SER A 192 1.98 -1.74 1.87
CA SER A 192 0.64 -1.28 1.52
C SER A 192 0.74 0.15 1.02
N HIS A 193 0.00 0.48 -0.06
CA HIS A 193 0.07 1.83 -0.67
C HIS A 193 -0.32 2.97 0.28
N PHE A 194 -0.99 2.65 1.39
CA PHE A 194 -1.17 3.60 2.48
C PHE A 194 -1.16 2.88 3.83
N GLN A 195 -0.66 3.59 4.83
CA GLN A 195 -0.59 3.09 6.19
C GLN A 195 -1.58 3.82 7.09
N PHE A 196 -2.24 3.09 7.98
CA PHE A 196 -3.14 3.67 8.97
C PHE A 196 -2.91 3.04 10.34
N ASP A 197 -2.92 3.87 11.38
CA ASP A 197 -2.83 3.46 12.78
C ASP A 197 -4.20 3.53 13.46
N MET A 198 -5.08 4.39 12.93
CA MET A 198 -6.42 4.59 13.47
C MET A 198 -7.38 4.87 12.32
N ILE A 199 -8.52 4.16 12.35
CA ILE A 199 -9.64 4.45 11.45
C ILE A 199 -10.92 4.65 12.26
N ALA A 200 -11.42 5.88 12.27
CA ALA A 200 -12.65 6.26 12.95
C ALA A 200 -13.85 6.12 12.02
N SER A 201 -15.03 5.86 12.58
CA SER A 201 -16.23 5.70 11.76
C SER A 201 -16.60 7.00 11.06
N LEU A 202 -16.83 6.95 9.74
CA LEU A 202 -17.26 8.11 8.95
C LEU A 202 -18.63 8.63 9.40
N SER A 203 -19.43 7.81 10.10
CA SER A 203 -20.65 8.23 10.77
C SER A 203 -20.39 9.26 11.89
N SER A 204 -19.23 9.22 12.54
CA SER A 204 -18.75 10.22 13.51
C SER A 204 -18.55 11.58 12.84
N LEU A 205 -17.92 11.58 11.67
CA LEU A 205 -17.74 12.79 10.86
C LEU A 205 -19.09 13.36 10.41
N ARG A 206 -20.03 12.51 9.99
CA ARG A 206 -21.39 12.93 9.63
C ARG A 206 -22.06 13.71 10.76
N LYS A 207 -21.89 13.30 12.02
CA LYS A 207 -22.43 14.04 13.18
C LYS A 207 -21.69 15.36 13.41
N MET A 208 -20.36 15.38 13.27
CA MET A 208 -19.59 16.63 13.35
C MET A 208 -20.03 17.65 12.30
N TYR A 209 -20.46 17.20 11.13
CA TYR A 209 -21.01 18.04 10.05
C TYR A 209 -22.51 18.31 10.16
N GLY A 210 -23.10 18.18 11.35
CA GLY A 210 -24.51 18.53 11.57
C GLY A 210 -25.52 17.48 11.08
N GLY A 211 -25.10 16.22 10.92
CA GLY A 211 -25.98 15.09 10.60
C GLY A 211 -25.98 14.65 9.14
N SER A 212 -25.29 15.37 8.25
CA SER A 212 -25.15 14.97 6.85
C SER A 212 -23.70 15.11 6.37
N LEU A 213 -23.27 14.16 5.54
CA LEU A 213 -22.03 14.30 4.79
C LEU A 213 -22.28 15.23 3.59
N PRO A 214 -21.23 15.85 3.04
CA PRO A 214 -21.35 16.69 1.85
C PRO A 214 -22.04 15.94 0.72
N LYS A 215 -22.99 16.60 0.07
CA LYS A 215 -23.77 16.06 -1.06
C LYS A 215 -23.35 16.65 -2.41
N THR A 216 -22.33 17.50 -2.42
CA THR A 216 -21.79 18.15 -3.62
C THR A 216 -20.97 17.17 -4.46
N TRP A 217 -20.95 17.39 -5.77
CA TRP A 217 -20.24 16.59 -6.77
C TRP A 217 -18.99 17.27 -7.35
N VAL A 218 -18.64 18.49 -6.88
CA VAL A 218 -17.43 19.22 -7.30
C VAL A 218 -16.25 18.98 -6.35
N TRP A 219 -16.52 18.84 -5.05
CA TRP A 219 -15.48 18.65 -4.05
C TRP A 219 -15.17 17.16 -3.88
N ASN A 220 -13.95 16.75 -4.19
CA ASN A 220 -13.51 15.37 -4.36
C ASN A 220 -12.58 14.82 -3.26
N PRO A 221 -12.81 15.02 -1.95
CA PRO A 221 -11.78 14.79 -0.94
C PRO A 221 -11.59 13.32 -0.51
N CYS A 222 -12.39 12.38 -1.04
CA CYS A 222 -12.42 11.00 -0.56
C CYS A 222 -11.63 10.07 -1.46
N TRP A 223 -10.68 9.31 -0.90
CA TRP A 223 -10.17 8.12 -1.57
C TRP A 223 -11.26 7.05 -1.53
N THR A 224 -11.85 6.76 -2.68
CA THR A 224 -12.98 5.84 -2.80
C THR A 224 -12.48 4.53 -3.39
N TYR A 225 -12.75 3.43 -2.68
CA TYR A 225 -12.45 2.09 -3.13
C TYR A 225 -13.74 1.31 -3.35
N LEU A 226 -13.75 0.54 -4.42
CA LEU A 226 -14.81 -0.35 -4.82
C LEU A 226 -14.29 -1.78 -4.78
N LEU A 227 -15.04 -2.65 -4.11
CA LEU A 227 -14.91 -4.08 -4.29
C LEU A 227 -15.94 -4.50 -5.34
N LEU A 228 -15.46 -4.96 -6.49
CA LEU A 228 -16.28 -5.39 -7.61
C LEU A 228 -16.50 -6.90 -7.59
N LYS A 229 -17.56 -7.34 -8.24
CA LYS A 229 -17.69 -8.76 -8.59
C LYS A 229 -16.65 -9.12 -9.67
N PRO A 230 -16.16 -10.36 -9.69
CA PRO A 230 -15.12 -10.77 -10.64
C PRO A 230 -15.46 -10.43 -12.09
N GLY A 231 -14.50 -9.81 -12.78
CA GLY A 231 -14.60 -9.47 -14.22
C GLY A 231 -15.56 -8.32 -14.56
N MET A 232 -16.05 -7.55 -13.58
CA MET A 232 -17.02 -6.47 -13.81
C MET A 232 -16.41 -5.08 -14.01
N ALA A 233 -15.09 -4.91 -13.87
CA ALA A 233 -14.43 -3.60 -13.95
C ALA A 233 -14.71 -2.88 -15.28
N ASP A 234 -14.31 -3.46 -16.41
CA ASP A 234 -14.50 -2.88 -17.74
C ASP A 234 -15.99 -2.57 -18.01
N LYS A 235 -16.88 -3.47 -17.58
CA LYS A 235 -18.33 -3.27 -17.73
C LYS A 235 -18.82 -2.09 -16.91
N LEU A 236 -18.32 -1.90 -15.69
CA LEU A 236 -18.69 -0.75 -14.87
C LEU A 236 -18.19 0.56 -15.51
N GLU A 237 -16.97 0.58 -16.05
CA GLU A 237 -16.40 1.78 -16.69
C GLU A 237 -17.23 2.27 -17.88
N THR A 238 -17.76 1.35 -18.70
CA THR A 238 -18.65 1.74 -19.81
C THR A 238 -19.92 2.47 -19.37
N ASN A 239 -20.29 2.38 -18.09
CA ASN A 239 -21.44 3.09 -17.53
C ASN A 239 -21.10 4.47 -16.96
N PHE A 240 -19.81 4.80 -16.79
CA PHE A 240 -19.38 6.06 -16.19
C PHE A 240 -19.82 7.31 -16.95
N PRO A 241 -19.79 7.38 -18.30
CA PRO A 241 -20.32 8.54 -19.00
C PRO A 241 -21.79 8.82 -18.66
N ALA A 242 -22.63 7.79 -18.65
CA ALA A 242 -24.05 7.93 -18.28
C ALA A 242 -24.23 8.31 -16.80
N PHE A 243 -23.39 7.76 -15.91
CA PHE A 243 -23.37 8.11 -14.50
C PHE A 243 -23.01 9.59 -14.27
N ILE A 244 -21.99 10.09 -14.96
CA ILE A 244 -21.57 11.49 -14.90
C ILE A 244 -22.71 12.40 -15.35
N GLN A 245 -23.31 12.09 -16.51
CA GLN A 245 -24.44 12.85 -17.06
C GLN A 245 -25.66 12.90 -16.11
N LYS A 246 -25.86 11.85 -15.31
CA LYS A 246 -26.98 11.76 -14.37
C LYS A 246 -26.77 12.58 -13.09
N TYR A 247 -25.53 12.71 -12.61
CA TYR A 247 -25.27 13.19 -11.25
C TYR A 247 -24.36 14.41 -11.11
N PHE A 248 -23.37 14.58 -11.99
CA PHE A 248 -22.47 15.72 -11.92
C PHE A 248 -23.18 16.99 -12.42
N TYR A 249 -22.68 18.16 -12.01
CA TYR A 249 -23.25 19.43 -12.44
C TYR A 249 -23.00 19.66 -13.92
N ASP A 250 -23.92 20.36 -14.61
CA ASP A 250 -23.84 20.57 -16.06
C ASP A 250 -22.50 21.18 -16.50
N ALA A 251 -21.95 22.10 -15.70
CA ALA A 251 -20.66 22.73 -15.94
C ALA A 251 -19.44 21.78 -15.84
N GLU A 252 -19.61 20.58 -15.27
CA GLU A 252 -18.53 19.60 -15.10
C GLU A 252 -18.65 18.41 -16.07
N LYS A 253 -19.84 18.15 -16.62
CA LYS A 253 -20.14 16.91 -17.36
C LYS A 253 -19.25 16.65 -18.57
N GLU A 254 -18.80 17.72 -19.24
CA GLU A 254 -17.92 17.64 -20.41
C GLU A 254 -16.42 17.62 -20.01
N HIS A 255 -16.12 17.93 -18.76
CA HIS A 255 -14.77 18.09 -18.23
C HIS A 255 -14.39 16.99 -17.22
N VAL A 256 -15.33 16.15 -16.82
CA VAL A 256 -15.11 15.06 -15.87
C VAL A 256 -15.10 13.72 -16.57
N SER A 257 -14.12 12.89 -16.24
CA SER A 257 -14.16 11.47 -16.52
C SER A 257 -13.78 10.66 -15.29
N LEU A 258 -14.34 9.45 -15.20
CA LEU A 258 -14.05 8.51 -14.13
C LEU A 258 -13.42 7.27 -14.75
N TYR A 259 -12.50 6.63 -14.03
CA TYR A 259 -12.01 5.30 -14.36
C TYR A 259 -11.59 4.55 -13.09
N LEU A 260 -11.38 3.25 -13.23
CA LEU A 260 -10.99 2.35 -12.16
C LEU A 260 -9.49 2.06 -12.25
N GLN A 261 -8.79 2.27 -11.15
CA GLN A 261 -7.41 1.85 -11.00
C GLN A 261 -7.35 0.58 -10.13
N PRO A 262 -6.80 -0.54 -10.61
CA PRO A 262 -6.62 -1.74 -9.80
C PRO A 262 -5.77 -1.45 -8.55
N LEU A 263 -6.13 -2.01 -7.40
CA LEU A 263 -5.40 -1.82 -6.14
C LEU A 263 -3.91 -2.14 -6.28
N LEU A 264 -3.59 -3.26 -6.94
CA LEU A 264 -2.22 -3.75 -7.12
C LEU A 264 -1.35 -2.85 -8.03
N ASP A 265 -1.96 -1.91 -8.75
CA ASP A 265 -1.27 -0.99 -9.65
C ASP A 265 -0.99 0.36 -9.01
N ILE A 266 -1.58 0.66 -7.84
CA ILE A 266 -1.46 1.97 -7.18
C ILE A 266 0.02 2.31 -6.91
N HIS A 267 0.72 1.46 -6.15
CA HIS A 267 2.08 1.75 -5.70
C HIS A 267 3.08 1.94 -6.85
N LEU A 268 3.00 1.14 -7.92
CA LEU A 268 4.06 1.11 -8.95
C LEU A 268 3.71 1.79 -10.26
N LYS A 269 2.44 2.07 -10.52
CA LYS A 269 1.98 2.64 -11.80
C LYS A 269 1.21 3.94 -11.64
N SER A 270 0.80 4.32 -10.44
CA SER A 270 0.00 5.53 -10.24
C SER A 270 0.87 6.79 -10.21
N THR A 271 0.46 7.79 -11.00
CA THR A 271 1.07 9.13 -11.05
C THR A 271 0.01 10.21 -10.82
N LEU A 272 -1.00 9.89 -10.00
CA LEU A 272 -2.15 10.75 -9.75
C LEU A 272 -1.82 11.86 -8.76
N ASP A 273 -2.60 12.92 -8.81
CA ASP A 273 -2.66 13.94 -7.79
C ASP A 273 -3.37 13.41 -6.55
N TYR A 274 -3.05 14.00 -5.39
CA TYR A 274 -3.67 13.67 -4.09
C TYR A 274 -3.51 12.21 -3.67
N GLU A 275 -2.37 11.60 -3.96
CA GLU A 275 -2.00 10.30 -3.38
C GLU A 275 -1.93 10.36 -1.85
N ILE A 276 -2.31 9.26 -1.17
CA ILE A 276 -2.27 9.19 0.31
C ILE A 276 -0.81 9.20 0.78
N GLU A 277 0.02 8.37 0.15
CA GLU A 277 1.46 8.26 0.39
C GLU A 277 2.21 8.31 -0.95
N PRO A 278 3.52 8.61 -0.96
CA PRO A 278 4.31 8.61 -2.19
C PRO A 278 4.34 7.22 -2.85
N ASN A 279 4.11 7.18 -4.16
CA ASN A 279 4.21 5.95 -4.95
C ASN A 279 5.65 5.64 -5.39
N GLY A 280 5.89 4.37 -5.67
CA GLY A 280 7.02 3.89 -6.45
C GLY A 280 6.82 4.08 -7.96
N ASN A 281 7.74 3.51 -8.74
CA ASN A 281 7.65 3.54 -10.21
C ASN A 281 8.24 2.25 -10.80
N ILE A 282 7.41 1.53 -11.54
CA ILE A 282 7.74 0.25 -12.16
C ILE A 282 8.98 0.32 -13.07
N SER A 283 9.24 1.48 -13.69
CA SER A 283 10.41 1.69 -14.54
C SER A 283 11.72 1.58 -13.76
N TYR A 284 11.76 2.08 -12.52
CA TYR A 284 12.94 1.94 -11.66
C TYR A 284 13.18 0.48 -11.29
N LEU A 285 12.13 -0.31 -11.10
CA LEU A 285 12.27 -1.75 -10.86
C LEU A 285 12.88 -2.47 -12.07
N TYR A 286 12.47 -2.12 -13.30
CA TYR A 286 13.09 -2.69 -14.50
C TYR A 286 14.57 -2.32 -14.64
N ILE A 287 14.93 -1.08 -14.30
CA ILE A 287 16.33 -0.63 -14.31
C ILE A 287 17.13 -1.40 -13.25
N LEU A 288 16.64 -1.48 -12.01
CA LEU A 288 17.28 -2.20 -10.91
C LEU A 288 17.44 -3.68 -11.21
N GLY A 289 16.40 -4.32 -11.75
CA GLY A 289 16.44 -5.73 -12.16
C GLY A 289 17.50 -5.98 -13.24
N SER A 290 17.61 -5.07 -14.21
CA SER A 290 18.64 -5.13 -15.25
C SER A 290 20.04 -4.99 -14.66
N ILE A 291 20.25 -4.04 -13.75
CA ILE A 291 21.53 -3.86 -13.04
C ILE A 291 21.89 -5.11 -12.25
N ALA A 292 20.96 -5.67 -11.48
CA ALA A 292 21.17 -6.89 -10.70
C ALA A 292 21.59 -8.06 -11.59
N PHE A 293 20.93 -8.23 -12.73
CA PHE A 293 21.26 -9.25 -13.72
C PHE A 293 22.68 -9.08 -14.28
N PHE A 294 23.08 -7.87 -14.67
CA PHE A 294 24.43 -7.61 -15.16
C PHE A 294 25.50 -7.78 -14.08
N LEU A 295 25.24 -7.35 -12.84
CA LEU A 295 26.16 -7.58 -11.71
C LEU A 295 26.41 -9.07 -11.48
N LEU A 296 25.37 -9.89 -11.58
CA LEU A 296 25.49 -11.33 -11.46
C LEU A 296 26.33 -11.93 -12.59
N ILE A 297 26.09 -11.51 -13.83
CA ILE A 297 26.89 -11.95 -14.99
C ILE A 297 28.37 -11.57 -14.82
N ILE A 298 28.66 -10.32 -14.44
CA ILE A 298 30.04 -9.85 -14.25
C ILE A 298 30.72 -10.65 -13.14
N ALA A 299 30.03 -10.93 -12.02
CA ALA A 299 30.56 -11.74 -10.94
C ALA A 299 30.90 -13.18 -11.40
N ILE A 300 30.02 -13.78 -12.21
CA ILE A 300 30.21 -15.11 -12.78
C ILE A 300 31.39 -15.13 -13.78
N ILE A 301 31.45 -14.18 -14.71
CA ILE A 301 32.54 -14.07 -15.69
C ILE A 301 33.87 -13.85 -14.99
N ASN A 302 33.92 -12.96 -14.00
CA ASN A 302 35.13 -12.70 -13.23
C ASN A 302 35.63 -13.98 -12.55
N TYR A 303 34.72 -14.75 -11.94
CA TYR A 303 35.05 -16.04 -11.35
C TYR A 303 35.63 -17.03 -12.39
N PHE A 304 35.01 -17.16 -13.57
CA PHE A 304 35.51 -18.05 -14.62
C PHE A 304 36.87 -17.61 -15.18
N ASN A 305 37.05 -16.32 -15.44
CA ASN A 305 38.29 -15.78 -16.00
C ASN A 305 39.48 -16.03 -15.06
N LEU A 306 39.32 -15.77 -13.77
CA LEU A 306 40.35 -16.03 -12.77
C LEU A 306 40.58 -17.52 -12.55
N ALA A 307 39.53 -18.35 -12.53
CA ALA A 307 39.67 -19.81 -12.43
C ALA A 307 40.49 -20.38 -13.61
N THR A 308 40.25 -19.87 -14.82
CA THR A 308 40.96 -20.27 -16.05
C THR A 308 42.42 -19.81 -16.05
N ALA A 309 42.71 -18.60 -15.57
CA ALA A 309 44.09 -18.13 -15.43
C ALA A 309 44.91 -19.00 -14.44
N THR A 310 44.29 -19.47 -13.35
CA THR A 310 44.94 -20.40 -12.42
C THR A 310 45.12 -21.82 -12.96
N SER A 311 44.21 -22.33 -13.80
CA SER A 311 44.36 -23.66 -14.41
C SER A 311 45.45 -23.66 -15.49
N ALA A 312 45.57 -22.59 -16.27
CA ALA A 312 46.62 -22.44 -17.27
C ALA A 312 48.04 -22.43 -16.67
N ASN A 313 48.23 -21.81 -15.50
CA ASN A 313 49.52 -21.84 -14.81
C ASN A 313 49.91 -23.24 -14.30
N ARG A 314 48.94 -24.10 -13.97
CA ARG A 314 49.20 -25.50 -13.58
C ARG A 314 49.51 -26.40 -14.77
N ALA A 315 48.96 -26.11 -15.94
CA ALA A 315 49.26 -26.85 -17.17
C ALA A 315 50.72 -26.68 -17.64
N ARG A 316 51.44 -25.67 -17.14
CA ARG A 316 52.89 -25.50 -17.34
C ARG A 316 53.74 -26.21 -16.29
N GLU A 317 53.15 -26.65 -15.18
CA GLU A 317 53.83 -27.36 -14.07
C GLU A 317 53.72 -28.90 -14.19
N ILE A 318 52.88 -29.40 -15.11
CA ILE A 318 52.67 -30.83 -15.42
C ILE A 318 53.45 -31.15 -16.70
#